data_AF-A0A818Z0T2-F1
#
_entry.id   AF-A0A818Z0T2-F1
#
_cell.length_a   1.000
_cell.length_b   1.000
_cell.length_c   1.000
_cell.angle_alpha   90.00
_cell.angle_beta   90.00
_cell.angle_gamma   90.00
#
_symmetry.space_group_name_H-M   'P 1'
#
loop_
_entity.id
_entity.type
_entity.pdbx_description
1 polymer ?
#
loop_
_entity_poly.entity_id
_entity_poly.type
_entity_poly.pdbx_seq_one_letter_code
_entity_poly.pdbx_strand_id
1 'polypeptide(L)'
;GKVGYADKAFKIFESIEKRDVMTYTSMINAFGLNGMVYEATDLYKRMPIHIQDEITHICVLNACSHSGLVDQAYAIFNNIQVKTEKIITTMVDCFSRMFMFDEAQQLIDNFELSHPPCLVMYMALLSGARNHRNLTLSKKVYQRMNCLFPDNKQALISASILLSNIYSSIGEDQQAKEVRLNRLNEIGKNRIIGITWTEHNGEIVRFKAHDRSHPQSKEIYDEIARISTELMKNGHEYDSRWITREINDDENIESILCGHSEKLALAFNFIQKPIPDIIQLTKNLRICGDCHSAVKSIAKLRQRSILIRDTNRFHYFDKNGQSSGLLCPIAGLDLATHIFAPESQLESLVRFCHACINMNEQPMSTFLASTQACIGLGQSSI
;
A
#
# COMPACT_ATOMS: atom_id res chain seq x y z
N GLY A 1 -1.74 12.66 11.25
CA GLY A 1 -1.81 12.65 9.78
C GLY A 1 -0.97 11.51 9.24
N LYS A 2 0.21 11.81 8.67
CA LYS A 2 1.14 10.86 8.01
C LYS A 2 1.79 9.79 8.94
N VAL A 3 1.21 9.52 10.11
CA VAL A 3 1.86 8.85 11.27
C VAL A 3 0.85 8.04 12.11
N GLY A 4 -0.18 7.44 11.50
CA GLY A 4 -1.27 6.73 12.22
C GLY A 4 -2.29 7.64 12.92
N TYR A 5 -1.85 8.75 13.53
CA TYR A 5 -2.73 9.62 14.33
C TYR A 5 -3.53 10.61 13.47
N ALA A 6 -4.61 10.16 12.85
CA ALA A 6 -5.55 11.03 12.14
C ALA A 6 -6.27 12.00 13.11
N ASP A 7 -6.90 11.49 14.17
CA ASP A 7 -7.72 12.27 15.12
C ASP A 7 -6.94 13.43 15.77
N LYS A 8 -5.69 13.16 16.20
CA LYS A 8 -4.80 14.18 16.78
C LYS A 8 -4.53 15.31 15.77
N ALA A 9 -4.41 15.00 14.48
CA ALA A 9 -4.23 16.00 13.43
C ALA A 9 -5.55 16.70 13.07
N PHE A 10 -6.69 16.03 13.18
CA PHE A 10 -7.99 16.67 12.97
C PHE A 10 -8.25 17.75 14.03
N LYS A 11 -7.93 17.50 15.31
CA LYS A 11 -8.01 18.53 16.37
C LYS A 11 -7.17 19.77 16.08
N ILE A 12 -5.98 19.59 15.49
CA ILE A 12 -5.13 20.71 15.04
C ILE A 12 -5.80 21.43 13.86
N PHE A 13 -6.32 20.69 12.88
CA PHE A 13 -7.09 21.24 11.75
C PHE A 13 -8.34 22.01 12.21
N GLU A 14 -9.01 21.59 13.28
CA GLU A 14 -10.15 22.28 13.90
C GLU A 14 -9.75 23.61 14.58
N SER A 15 -8.51 23.73 15.07
CA SER A 15 -7.98 24.98 15.64
C SER A 15 -7.55 26.04 14.62
N ILE A 16 -7.45 25.71 13.33
CA ILE A 16 -7.03 26.66 12.28
C ILE A 16 -8.20 27.57 11.89
N GLU A 17 -8.13 28.86 12.22
CA GLU A 17 -9.18 29.85 11.90
C GLU A 17 -9.42 29.98 10.39
N LYS A 18 -8.35 30.18 9.61
CA LYS A 18 -8.40 30.39 8.16
C LYS A 18 -7.80 29.19 7.45
N ARG A 19 -8.66 28.34 6.89
CA ARG A 19 -8.28 27.11 6.18
C ARG A 19 -8.21 27.37 4.68
N ASP A 20 -7.07 27.06 4.08
CA ASP A 20 -6.84 27.13 2.64
C ASP A 20 -6.92 25.73 1.98
N VAL A 21 -6.71 25.68 0.67
CA VAL A 21 -6.66 24.42 -0.10
C VAL A 21 -5.65 23.42 0.48
N MET A 22 -4.44 23.87 0.85
CA MET A 22 -3.41 23.00 1.40
C MET A 22 -3.82 22.39 2.75
N THR A 23 -4.50 23.16 3.59
CA THR A 23 -5.00 22.72 4.91
C THR A 23 -6.08 21.66 4.77
N TYR A 24 -7.07 21.86 3.89
CA TYR A 24 -8.10 20.85 3.61
C TYR A 24 -7.50 19.60 2.96
N THR A 25 -6.74 19.74 1.86
CA THR A 25 -6.15 18.61 1.12
C THR A 25 -5.21 17.78 1.99
N SER A 26 -4.43 18.41 2.86
CA SER A 26 -3.58 17.69 3.83
C SER A 26 -4.38 16.84 4.81
N MET A 27 -5.55 17.32 5.24
CA MET A 27 -6.40 16.60 6.20
C MET A 27 -7.27 15.52 5.53
N ILE A 28 -7.82 15.78 4.34
CA ILE A 28 -8.52 14.79 3.51
C ILE A 28 -7.57 13.63 3.16
N ASN A 29 -6.34 13.94 2.73
CA ASN A 29 -5.30 12.94 2.49
C ASN A 29 -4.90 12.20 3.76
N ALA A 30 -4.78 12.90 4.90
CA ALA A 30 -4.51 12.26 6.19
C ALA A 30 -5.61 11.27 6.59
N PHE A 31 -6.88 11.59 6.40
CA PHE A 31 -7.98 10.66 6.66
C PHE A 31 -7.94 9.46 5.71
N GLY A 32 -7.79 9.68 4.40
CA GLY A 32 -7.67 8.60 3.39
C GLY A 32 -6.50 7.65 3.64
N LEU A 33 -5.34 8.18 4.05
CA LEU A 33 -4.16 7.39 4.43
C LEU A 33 -4.37 6.53 5.69
N ASN A 34 -5.36 6.81 6.53
CA ASN A 34 -5.66 6.03 7.75
C ASN A 34 -6.93 5.16 7.63
N GLY A 35 -7.56 5.12 6.45
CA GLY A 35 -8.80 4.36 6.19
C GLY A 35 -10.08 5.07 6.62
N MET A 36 -9.99 6.33 7.04
CA MET A 36 -11.11 7.16 7.52
C MET A 36 -11.83 7.82 6.34
N VAL A 37 -12.42 6.99 5.47
CA VAL A 37 -12.99 7.42 4.18
C VAL A 37 -14.23 8.29 4.34
N TYR A 38 -15.03 8.10 5.38
CA TYR A 38 -16.21 8.92 5.63
C TYR A 38 -15.82 10.33 6.09
N GLU A 39 -14.81 10.42 6.94
CA GLU A 39 -14.25 11.67 7.44
C GLU A 39 -13.51 12.43 6.33
N ALA A 40 -12.80 11.71 5.45
CA ALA A 40 -12.20 12.28 4.24
C ALA A 40 -13.26 12.86 3.29
N THR A 41 -14.34 12.11 3.03
CA THR A 41 -15.37 12.49 2.05
C THR A 41 -16.39 13.49 2.58
N ASP A 42 -16.67 13.49 3.89
CA ASP A 42 -17.42 14.55 4.56
C ASP A 42 -16.62 15.87 4.60
N LEU A 43 -15.33 15.81 4.97
CA LEU A 43 -14.49 17.01 4.96
C LEU A 43 -14.34 17.60 3.56
N TYR A 44 -14.25 16.76 2.54
CA TYR A 44 -14.30 17.17 1.12
C TYR A 44 -15.63 17.84 0.75
N LYS A 45 -16.78 17.34 1.21
CA LYS A 45 -18.09 17.99 0.99
C LYS A 45 -18.20 19.34 1.71
N ARG A 46 -17.54 19.50 2.87
CA ARG A 46 -17.48 20.77 3.63
C ARG A 46 -16.48 21.78 3.06
N MET A 47 -15.55 21.35 2.20
CA MET A 47 -14.57 22.22 1.55
C MET A 47 -15.24 23.08 0.46
N PRO A 48 -15.15 24.42 0.49
CA PRO A 48 -15.79 25.27 -0.51
C PRO A 48 -15.36 24.93 -1.95
N ILE A 49 -16.32 24.72 -2.84
CA ILE A 49 -16.09 24.21 -4.21
C ILE A 49 -15.05 25.04 -4.97
N HIS A 50 -15.04 26.36 -4.78
CA HIS A 50 -14.11 27.28 -5.45
C HIS A 50 -12.65 27.22 -4.96
N ILE A 51 -12.33 26.45 -3.90
CA ILE A 51 -10.95 26.17 -3.48
C ILE A 51 -10.52 24.72 -3.71
N GLN A 52 -11.37 23.86 -4.27
CA GLN A 52 -11.03 22.47 -4.57
C GLN A 52 -10.11 22.42 -5.81
N ASP A 53 -9.05 21.62 -5.73
CA ASP A 53 -8.05 21.47 -6.79
C ASP A 53 -7.86 20.00 -7.22
N GLU A 54 -7.04 19.79 -8.26
CA GLU A 54 -6.71 18.44 -8.77
C GLU A 54 -6.23 17.51 -7.65
N ILE A 55 -5.40 18.01 -6.73
CA ILE A 55 -4.81 17.24 -5.64
C ILE A 55 -5.89 16.86 -4.62
N THR A 56 -6.80 17.80 -4.28
CA THR A 56 -7.98 17.57 -3.45
C THR A 56 -8.79 16.39 -3.98
N HIS A 57 -9.14 16.45 -5.27
CA HIS A 57 -9.94 15.44 -5.95
C HIS A 57 -9.24 14.06 -5.94
N ILE A 58 -7.95 14.02 -6.28
CA ILE A 58 -7.15 12.77 -6.26
C ILE A 58 -7.09 12.19 -4.85
N CYS A 59 -6.90 13.01 -3.81
CA CYS A 59 -6.84 12.55 -2.42
C CYS A 59 -8.16 11.92 -1.94
N VAL A 60 -9.32 12.51 -2.25
CA VAL A 60 -10.61 11.93 -1.85
C VAL A 60 -11.00 10.71 -2.70
N LEU A 61 -10.68 10.70 -4.01
CA LEU A 61 -10.90 9.54 -4.88
C LEU A 61 -10.01 8.35 -4.47
N ASN A 62 -8.73 8.59 -4.13
CA ASN A 62 -7.84 7.57 -3.57
C ASN A 62 -8.39 7.01 -2.25
N ALA A 63 -8.95 7.84 -1.36
CA ALA A 63 -9.57 7.38 -0.12
C ALA A 63 -10.75 6.41 -0.38
N CYS A 64 -11.56 6.69 -1.41
CA CYS A 64 -12.67 5.84 -1.84
C CYS A 64 -12.18 4.54 -2.49
N SER A 65 -11.23 4.62 -3.44
CA SER A 65 -10.54 3.46 -4.06
C SER A 65 -9.94 2.53 -3.01
N HIS A 66 -9.30 3.08 -1.99
CA HIS A 66 -8.65 2.31 -0.93
C HIS A 66 -9.66 1.58 -0.01
N SER A 67 -10.91 2.02 0.03
CA SER A 67 -11.97 1.49 0.91
C SER A 67 -13.13 0.86 0.14
N GLY A 68 -12.93 0.55 -1.15
CA GLY A 68 -13.94 -0.11 -2.00
C GLY A 68 -15.21 0.69 -2.26
N LEU A 69 -15.25 2.00 -1.96
CA LEU A 69 -16.46 2.83 -2.09
C LEU A 69 -16.60 3.39 -3.50
N VAL A 70 -16.76 2.52 -4.51
CA VAL A 70 -16.80 2.91 -5.93
C VAL A 70 -17.93 3.88 -6.23
N ASP A 71 -19.14 3.65 -5.73
CA ASP A 71 -20.29 4.54 -5.98
C ASP A 71 -20.01 5.96 -5.49
N GLN A 72 -19.32 6.08 -4.35
CA GLN A 72 -18.92 7.36 -3.80
C GLN A 72 -17.76 8.00 -4.57
N ALA A 73 -16.79 7.20 -5.03
CA ALA A 73 -15.73 7.66 -5.93
C ALA A 73 -16.32 8.20 -7.25
N TYR A 74 -17.23 7.44 -7.88
CA TYR A 74 -17.86 7.78 -9.14
C TYR A 74 -18.78 9.00 -9.02
N ALA A 75 -19.55 9.11 -7.93
CA ALA A 75 -20.34 10.30 -7.63
C ALA A 75 -19.46 11.55 -7.46
N ILE A 76 -18.30 11.45 -6.81
CA ILE A 76 -17.34 12.56 -6.73
C ILE A 76 -16.75 12.87 -8.11
N PHE A 77 -16.23 11.85 -8.80
CA PHE A 77 -15.62 11.95 -10.13
C PHE A 77 -16.52 12.64 -11.15
N ASN A 78 -17.81 12.28 -11.20
CA ASN A 78 -18.76 12.88 -12.13
C ASN A 78 -18.92 14.39 -11.90
N ASN A 79 -18.94 14.86 -10.65
CA ASN A 79 -19.04 16.28 -10.30
C ASN A 79 -17.79 17.11 -10.64
N ILE A 80 -16.62 16.49 -10.82
CA ILE A 80 -15.39 17.19 -11.24
C ILE A 80 -15.57 17.74 -12.65
N GLN A 81 -15.47 19.06 -12.82
CA GLN A 81 -15.69 19.72 -14.11
C GLN A 81 -14.57 19.40 -15.12
N VAL A 82 -13.30 19.49 -14.69
CA VAL A 82 -12.12 19.20 -15.54
C VAL A 82 -11.46 17.92 -15.06
N LYS A 83 -11.71 16.81 -15.77
CA LYS A 83 -11.15 15.49 -15.48
C LYS A 83 -9.79 15.35 -16.16
N THR A 84 -8.70 15.60 -15.42
CA THR A 84 -7.32 15.45 -15.94
C THR A 84 -6.92 13.98 -16.08
N GLU A 85 -5.83 13.71 -16.82
CA GLU A 85 -5.24 12.36 -16.93
C GLU A 85 -5.08 11.68 -15.57
N LYS A 86 -4.63 12.40 -14.54
CA LYS A 86 -4.43 11.87 -13.18
C LYS A 86 -5.75 11.49 -12.52
N ILE A 87 -6.76 12.34 -12.63
CA ILE A 87 -8.10 12.11 -12.06
C ILE A 87 -8.78 10.91 -12.75
N ILE A 88 -8.64 10.78 -14.07
CA ILE A 88 -9.10 9.61 -14.83
C ILE A 88 -8.32 8.36 -14.41
N THR A 89 -7.00 8.45 -14.26
CA THR A 89 -6.14 7.33 -13.80
C THR A 89 -6.53 6.83 -12.42
N THR A 90 -6.84 7.72 -11.47
CA THR A 90 -7.34 7.33 -10.14
C THR A 90 -8.71 6.64 -10.23
N MET A 91 -9.58 7.02 -11.16
CA MET A 91 -10.87 6.34 -11.35
C MET A 91 -10.72 4.98 -12.05
N VAL A 92 -9.79 4.85 -13.02
CA VAL A 92 -9.38 3.57 -13.62
C VAL A 92 -8.84 2.63 -12.54
N ASP A 93 -7.97 3.10 -11.65
CA ASP A 93 -7.50 2.36 -10.48
C ASP A 93 -8.66 1.92 -9.57
N CYS A 94 -9.58 2.84 -9.25
CA CYS A 94 -10.73 2.55 -8.39
C CYS A 94 -11.63 1.43 -8.95
N PHE A 95 -11.94 1.46 -10.24
CA PHE A 95 -12.72 0.42 -10.92
C PHE A 95 -11.94 -0.90 -11.02
N SER A 96 -10.67 -0.83 -11.45
CA SER A 96 -9.78 -2.00 -11.62
C SER A 96 -9.58 -2.76 -10.31
N ARG A 97 -9.58 -2.07 -9.16
CA ARG A 97 -9.49 -2.65 -7.82
C ARG A 97 -10.74 -3.42 -7.36
N MET A 98 -11.84 -3.32 -8.10
CA MET A 98 -13.12 -3.98 -7.75
C MET A 98 -13.57 -4.95 -8.86
N PHE A 99 -12.62 -5.32 -9.75
CA PHE A 99 -12.81 -6.09 -10.99
C PHE A 99 -13.87 -5.50 -11.96
N MET A 100 -14.20 -4.20 -11.83
CA MET A 100 -15.03 -3.43 -12.76
C MET A 100 -14.22 -3.05 -14.00
N PHE A 101 -13.84 -4.08 -14.77
CA PHE A 101 -12.83 -3.97 -15.81
C PHE A 101 -13.34 -3.31 -17.09
N ASP A 102 -14.64 -3.44 -17.39
CA ASP A 102 -15.22 -2.87 -18.60
C ASP A 102 -15.41 -1.35 -18.44
N GLU A 103 -15.79 -0.88 -17.24
CA GLU A 103 -15.83 0.53 -16.88
C GLU A 103 -14.42 1.16 -16.83
N ALA A 104 -13.44 0.42 -16.32
CA ALA A 104 -12.03 0.84 -16.33
C ALA A 104 -11.48 0.94 -17.76
N GLN A 105 -11.78 -0.02 -18.64
CA GLN A 105 -11.41 0.03 -20.05
C GLN A 105 -12.15 1.16 -20.78
N GLN A 106 -13.43 1.38 -20.51
CA GLN A 106 -14.21 2.46 -21.13
C GLN A 106 -13.64 3.85 -20.79
N LEU A 107 -13.12 4.06 -19.59
CA LEU A 107 -12.41 5.31 -19.25
C LEU A 107 -11.11 5.49 -20.04
N ILE A 108 -10.34 4.41 -20.27
CA ILE A 108 -9.12 4.45 -21.10
C ILE A 108 -9.49 4.76 -22.56
N ASP A 109 -10.46 4.04 -23.11
CA ASP A 109 -10.88 4.18 -24.50
C ASP A 109 -11.41 5.59 -24.78
N ASN A 110 -12.24 6.14 -23.87
CA ASN A 110 -12.74 7.52 -23.96
C ASN A 110 -11.63 8.58 -23.85
N PHE A 111 -10.57 8.32 -23.06
CA PHE A 111 -9.41 9.21 -22.96
C PHE A 111 -8.60 9.19 -24.27
N GLU A 112 -8.34 8.00 -24.83
CA GLU A 112 -7.61 7.81 -26.10
C GLU A 112 -8.32 8.42 -27.32
N LEU A 113 -9.62 8.74 -27.26
CA LEU A 113 -10.31 9.50 -28.31
C LEU A 113 -9.79 10.94 -28.49
N SER A 114 -9.09 11.49 -27.49
CA SER A 114 -8.70 12.91 -27.46
C SER A 114 -7.30 13.19 -26.90
N HIS A 115 -6.65 12.19 -26.31
CA HIS A 115 -5.35 12.28 -25.65
C HIS A 115 -4.44 11.12 -26.08
N PRO A 116 -3.10 11.27 -26.01
CA PRO A 116 -2.19 10.14 -26.19
C PRO A 116 -2.41 9.08 -25.09
N PRO A 117 -2.24 7.78 -25.39
CA PRO A 117 -2.42 6.71 -24.41
C PRO A 117 -1.64 6.89 -23.10
N CYS A 118 -2.31 6.81 -21.96
CA CYS A 118 -1.65 6.90 -20.65
C CYS A 118 -1.18 5.52 -20.15
N LEU A 119 0.14 5.33 -20.09
CA LEU A 119 0.81 4.15 -19.54
C LEU A 119 0.37 3.80 -18.11
N VAL A 120 0.07 4.81 -17.29
CA VAL A 120 -0.29 4.61 -15.87
C VAL A 120 -1.69 3.99 -15.74
N MET A 121 -2.63 4.34 -16.63
CA MET A 121 -3.95 3.72 -16.67
C MET A 121 -3.87 2.23 -17.02
N TYR A 122 -3.05 1.86 -18.01
CA TYR A 122 -2.82 0.44 -18.34
C TYR A 122 -2.11 -0.33 -17.22
N MET A 123 -1.17 0.30 -16.49
CA MET A 123 -0.58 -0.30 -15.29
C MET A 123 -1.62 -0.53 -14.18
N ALA A 124 -2.53 0.43 -13.96
CA ALA A 124 -3.63 0.30 -13.00
C ALA A 124 -4.61 -0.82 -13.39
N LEU A 125 -4.96 -0.94 -14.67
CA LEU A 125 -5.83 -2.00 -15.18
C LEU A 125 -5.16 -3.38 -15.13
N LEU A 126 -3.87 -3.49 -15.48
CA LEU A 126 -3.09 -4.72 -15.37
C LEU A 126 -2.95 -5.16 -13.91
N SER A 127 -2.71 -4.20 -13.01
CA SER A 127 -2.71 -4.39 -11.56
C SER A 127 -4.07 -4.93 -11.10
N GLY A 128 -5.19 -4.30 -11.44
CA GLY A 128 -6.53 -4.84 -11.16
C GLY A 128 -6.71 -6.30 -11.61
N ALA A 129 -6.45 -6.54 -12.89
CA ALA A 129 -6.59 -7.85 -13.53
C ALA A 129 -5.72 -8.93 -12.86
N ARG A 130 -4.48 -8.59 -12.47
CA ARG A 130 -3.55 -9.51 -11.78
C ARG A 130 -4.13 -10.11 -10.51
N ASN A 131 -4.97 -9.37 -9.81
CA ASN A 131 -5.40 -9.71 -8.45
C ASN A 131 -6.74 -10.46 -8.43
N HIS A 132 -7.65 -10.11 -9.34
CA HIS A 132 -8.90 -10.84 -9.58
C HIS A 132 -8.64 -11.93 -10.67
N ARG A 133 -7.40 -12.48 -10.69
CA ARG A 133 -6.85 -13.63 -11.47
C ARG A 133 -7.16 -13.61 -12.98
N ASN A 134 -7.48 -12.46 -13.56
CA ASN A 134 -8.01 -12.31 -14.92
C ASN A 134 -6.90 -12.36 -15.99
N LEU A 135 -6.36 -13.56 -16.21
CA LEU A 135 -5.29 -13.83 -17.17
C LEU A 135 -5.63 -13.30 -18.58
N THR A 136 -6.87 -13.47 -19.05
CA THR A 136 -7.31 -13.04 -20.39
C THR A 136 -7.14 -11.53 -20.56
N LEU A 137 -7.63 -10.73 -19.60
CA LEU A 137 -7.46 -9.28 -19.61
C LEU A 137 -5.99 -8.89 -19.44
N SER A 138 -5.25 -9.55 -18.56
CA SER A 138 -3.83 -9.25 -18.37
C SER A 138 -2.96 -9.56 -19.60
N LYS A 139 -3.26 -10.61 -20.37
CA LYS A 139 -2.61 -10.84 -21.68
C LYS A 139 -2.95 -9.72 -22.67
N LYS A 140 -4.24 -9.35 -22.82
CA LYS A 140 -4.70 -8.24 -23.68
C LYS A 140 -4.00 -6.92 -23.34
N VAL A 141 -4.01 -6.55 -22.05
CA VAL A 141 -3.40 -5.30 -21.55
C VAL A 141 -1.88 -5.32 -21.74
N TYR A 142 -1.20 -6.41 -21.38
CA TYR A 142 0.26 -6.52 -21.59
C TYR A 142 0.62 -6.39 -23.08
N GLN A 143 -0.11 -7.04 -23.99
CA GLN A 143 0.09 -6.90 -25.43
C GLN A 143 -0.11 -5.44 -25.89
N ARG A 144 -1.22 -4.80 -25.51
CA ARG A 144 -1.51 -3.39 -25.80
C ARG A 144 -0.40 -2.45 -25.30
N MET A 145 0.11 -2.68 -24.08
CA MET A 145 1.25 -1.92 -23.53
C MET A 145 2.54 -2.08 -24.34
N ASN A 146 2.88 -3.30 -24.78
CA ASN A 146 4.07 -3.53 -25.61
C ASN A 146 3.96 -2.83 -26.98
N CYS A 147 2.75 -2.72 -27.54
CA CYS A 147 2.51 -2.00 -28.80
C CYS A 147 2.55 -0.47 -28.64
N LEU A 148 2.06 0.07 -27.52
CA LEU A 148 1.93 1.51 -27.31
C LEU A 148 3.16 2.17 -26.67
N PHE A 149 3.92 1.42 -25.85
CA PHE A 149 5.03 1.96 -25.05
C PHE A 149 6.34 1.15 -25.22
N PRO A 150 6.77 0.78 -26.46
CA PRO A 150 7.91 -0.11 -26.67
C PRO A 150 9.21 0.39 -26.04
N ASP A 151 9.43 1.70 -26.02
CA ASP A 151 10.63 2.32 -25.45
C ASP A 151 10.60 2.40 -23.91
N ASN A 152 9.43 2.29 -23.26
CA ASN A 152 9.32 2.36 -21.80
C ASN A 152 9.59 0.98 -21.16
N LYS A 153 10.79 0.47 -21.39
CA LYS A 153 11.20 -0.88 -20.97
C LYS A 153 11.04 -1.13 -19.47
N GLN A 154 11.23 -0.11 -18.62
CA GLN A 154 11.07 -0.25 -17.17
C GLN A 154 9.61 -0.52 -16.78
N ALA A 155 8.63 0.11 -17.43
CA ALA A 155 7.23 -0.20 -17.20
C ALA A 155 6.83 -1.56 -17.81
N LEU A 156 7.41 -1.95 -18.95
CA LEU A 156 7.20 -3.28 -19.52
C LEU A 156 7.79 -4.40 -18.63
N ILE A 157 8.89 -4.17 -17.91
CA ILE A 157 9.39 -5.07 -16.85
C ILE A 157 8.40 -5.15 -15.69
N SER A 158 7.86 -4.03 -15.22
CA SER A 158 6.83 -4.05 -14.17
C SER A 158 5.61 -4.85 -14.63
N ALA A 159 5.15 -4.63 -15.85
CA ALA A 159 4.03 -5.35 -16.45
C ALA A 159 4.31 -6.85 -16.68
N SER A 160 5.52 -7.24 -17.07
CA SER A 160 5.90 -8.65 -17.21
C SER A 160 6.04 -9.34 -15.85
N ILE A 161 6.46 -8.62 -14.80
CA ILE A 161 6.38 -9.10 -13.41
C ILE A 161 4.92 -9.33 -12.99
N LEU A 162 3.99 -8.43 -13.31
CA LEU A 162 2.57 -8.63 -13.00
C LEU A 162 2.00 -9.85 -13.75
N LEU A 163 2.26 -9.98 -15.06
CA LEU A 163 1.76 -11.10 -15.86
C LEU A 163 2.37 -12.45 -15.43
N SER A 164 3.68 -12.52 -15.16
CA SER A 164 4.32 -13.73 -14.63
C SER A 164 3.82 -14.10 -13.23
N ASN A 165 3.47 -13.13 -12.38
CA ASN A 165 2.82 -13.39 -11.09
C ASN A 165 1.44 -14.05 -11.25
N ILE A 166 0.71 -13.79 -12.34
CA ILE A 166 -0.58 -14.46 -12.62
C ILE A 166 -0.33 -15.89 -13.03
N TYR A 167 0.59 -16.12 -13.99
CA TYR A 167 0.94 -17.44 -14.47
C TYR A 167 1.38 -18.39 -13.33
N SER A 168 2.31 -17.97 -12.45
CA SER A 168 2.64 -18.77 -11.25
C SER A 168 1.43 -18.97 -10.33
N SER A 169 0.57 -17.95 -10.16
CA SER A 169 -0.64 -18.09 -9.32
C SER A 169 -1.69 -19.06 -9.85
N ILE A 170 -1.53 -19.60 -11.07
CA ILE A 170 -2.41 -20.62 -11.67
C ILE A 170 -1.65 -21.91 -12.05
N GLY A 171 -0.37 -22.04 -11.70
CA GLY A 171 0.46 -23.21 -12.01
C GLY A 171 1.06 -23.23 -13.43
N GLU A 172 0.93 -22.15 -14.22
CA GLU A 172 1.57 -22.00 -15.53
C GLU A 172 3.03 -21.51 -15.39
N ASP A 173 3.84 -22.17 -14.55
CA ASP A 173 5.17 -21.67 -14.15
C ASP A 173 6.19 -21.60 -15.31
N GLN A 174 6.03 -22.40 -16.37
CA GLN A 174 6.87 -22.29 -17.57
C GLN A 174 6.61 -20.96 -18.30
N GLN A 175 5.34 -20.57 -18.45
CA GLN A 175 4.93 -19.27 -19.00
C GLN A 175 5.35 -18.11 -18.09
N ALA A 176 5.32 -18.31 -16.76
CA ALA A 176 5.82 -17.34 -15.80
C ALA A 176 7.34 -17.10 -15.93
N LYS A 177 8.12 -18.18 -16.13
CA LYS A 177 9.56 -18.13 -16.41
C LYS A 177 9.84 -17.42 -17.73
N GLU A 178 9.16 -17.80 -18.80
CA GLU A 178 9.33 -17.22 -20.14
C GLU A 178 9.12 -15.70 -20.14
N VAL A 179 7.97 -15.23 -19.64
CA VAL A 179 7.63 -13.80 -19.59
C VAL A 179 8.63 -12.99 -18.74
N ARG A 180 9.24 -13.59 -17.72
CA ARG A 180 10.32 -12.97 -16.95
C ARG A 180 11.62 -12.90 -17.72
N LEU A 181 12.10 -14.03 -18.23
CA LEU A 181 13.41 -14.14 -18.89
C LEU A 181 13.47 -13.23 -20.12
N ASN A 182 12.40 -13.18 -20.91
CA ASN A 182 12.32 -12.37 -22.13
C ASN A 182 12.46 -10.85 -21.88
N ARG A 183 12.28 -10.35 -20.64
CA ARG A 183 12.44 -8.92 -20.30
C ARG A 183 13.56 -8.63 -19.29
N LEU A 184 13.84 -9.52 -18.34
CA LEU A 184 14.93 -9.34 -17.38
C LEU A 184 16.33 -9.39 -18.04
N ASN A 185 16.45 -10.10 -19.16
CA ASN A 185 17.69 -10.15 -19.94
C ASN A 185 17.98 -8.84 -20.70
N GLU A 186 17.01 -7.93 -20.84
CA GLU A 186 17.15 -6.71 -21.68
C GLU A 186 17.77 -5.50 -20.95
N ILE A 187 17.76 -5.48 -19.60
CA ILE A 187 18.28 -4.36 -18.79
C ILE A 187 19.03 -4.82 -17.51
N GLY A 188 18.95 -6.10 -17.12
CA GLY A 188 19.62 -6.62 -15.94
C GLY A 188 18.82 -6.49 -14.63
N LYS A 189 19.45 -6.86 -13.51
CA LYS A 189 18.76 -7.36 -12.30
C LYS A 189 18.39 -6.29 -11.25
N ASN A 190 18.07 -5.06 -11.66
CA ASN A 190 17.70 -3.97 -10.75
C ASN A 190 16.25 -4.09 -10.21
N ARG A 191 16.00 -5.09 -9.37
CA ARG A 191 14.71 -5.31 -8.69
C ARG A 191 14.71 -4.67 -7.29
N ILE A 192 13.70 -3.86 -7.00
CA ILE A 192 13.43 -3.38 -5.63
C ILE A 192 13.07 -4.58 -4.75
N ILE A 193 13.81 -4.78 -3.65
CA ILE A 193 13.59 -5.86 -2.68
C ILE A 193 12.58 -5.40 -1.63
N GLY A 194 11.60 -6.25 -1.31
CA GLY A 194 10.61 -5.98 -0.26
C GLY A 194 11.20 -6.13 1.14
N ILE A 195 11.39 -4.99 1.82
CA ILE A 195 11.90 -4.89 3.19
C ILE A 195 10.77 -4.42 4.10
N THR A 196 10.60 -5.10 5.23
CA THR A 196 9.79 -4.62 6.36
C THR A 196 10.72 -4.23 7.50
N TRP A 197 10.40 -3.19 8.24
CA TRP A 197 11.13 -2.81 9.45
C TRP A 197 10.22 -2.42 10.61
N THR A 198 10.81 -2.47 11.80
CA THR A 198 10.23 -2.11 13.10
C THR A 198 11.27 -1.31 13.87
N GLU A 199 10.83 -0.47 14.79
CA GLU A 199 11.73 0.14 15.78
C GLU A 199 11.75 -0.70 17.06
N HIS A 200 12.93 -0.89 17.65
CA HIS A 200 13.11 -1.53 18.95
C HIS A 200 14.27 -0.86 19.69
N ASN A 201 14.03 -0.36 20.90
CA ASN A 201 15.01 0.36 21.73
C ASN A 201 15.74 1.52 20.99
N GLY A 202 15.06 2.20 20.05
CA GLY A 202 15.62 3.27 19.22
C GLY A 202 16.35 2.82 17.94
N GLU A 203 16.55 1.51 17.75
CA GLU A 203 17.17 0.93 16.57
C GLU A 203 16.14 0.43 15.55
N ILE A 204 16.49 0.52 14.26
CA ILE A 204 15.62 0.10 13.15
C ILE A 204 16.02 -1.31 12.70
N VAL A 205 15.24 -2.31 13.12
CA VAL A 205 15.45 -3.72 12.77
C VAL A 205 14.72 -4.02 11.45
N ARG A 206 15.44 -4.56 10.47
CA ARG A 206 14.98 -4.77 9.08
C ARG A 206 14.92 -6.26 8.74
N PHE A 207 13.94 -6.65 7.93
CA PHE A 207 13.72 -8.02 7.46
C PHE A 207 13.44 -8.04 5.96
N LYS A 208 14.13 -8.92 5.23
CA LYS A 208 13.79 -9.31 3.84
C LYS A 208 12.88 -10.55 3.86
N ALA A 209 12.35 -10.94 2.70
CA ALA A 209 11.65 -12.23 2.61
C ALA A 209 12.66 -13.37 2.81
N HIS A 210 12.29 -14.36 3.63
CA HIS A 210 13.06 -15.55 4.03
C HIS A 210 14.38 -15.21 4.76
N ASP A 211 14.52 -13.99 5.27
CA ASP A 211 15.74 -13.51 5.92
C ASP A 211 16.15 -14.39 7.09
N ARG A 212 17.44 -14.74 7.16
CA ARG A 212 18.08 -15.52 8.24
C ARG A 212 19.25 -14.78 8.88
N SER A 213 19.52 -13.53 8.48
CA SER A 213 20.73 -12.78 8.88
C SER A 213 20.66 -12.14 10.28
N HIS A 214 19.48 -12.06 10.87
CA HIS A 214 19.28 -11.51 12.21
C HIS A 214 19.88 -12.43 13.31
N PRO A 215 20.52 -11.92 14.38
CA PRO A 215 21.09 -12.78 15.42
C PRO A 215 20.08 -13.71 16.09
N GLN A 216 18.88 -13.21 16.40
CA GLN A 216 17.75 -14.00 16.93
C GLN A 216 16.94 -14.72 15.83
N SER A 217 17.59 -15.10 14.73
CA SER A 217 16.91 -15.70 13.56
C SER A 217 16.13 -16.94 13.96
N LYS A 218 16.73 -17.84 14.74
CA LYS A 218 16.06 -19.08 15.17
C LYS A 218 14.76 -18.79 15.93
N GLU A 219 14.81 -17.93 16.93
CA GLU A 219 13.68 -17.57 17.80
C GLU A 219 12.53 -16.93 17.02
N ILE A 220 12.84 -16.16 15.97
CA ILE A 220 11.84 -15.57 15.06
C ILE A 220 11.14 -16.66 14.24
N TYR A 221 11.87 -17.67 13.76
CA TYR A 221 11.27 -18.79 13.01
C TYR A 221 10.51 -19.76 13.92
N ASP A 222 10.96 -19.99 15.15
CA ASP A 222 10.25 -20.77 16.16
C ASP A 222 8.91 -20.09 16.52
N GLU A 223 8.88 -18.76 16.72
CA GLU A 223 7.62 -18.03 16.99
C GLU A 223 6.70 -17.94 15.75
N ILE A 224 7.20 -17.74 14.53
CA ILE A 224 6.29 -17.71 13.35
C ILE A 224 5.71 -19.10 13.05
N ALA A 225 6.46 -20.19 13.26
CA ALA A 225 5.92 -21.55 13.15
C ALA A 225 4.83 -21.83 14.21
N ARG A 226 5.02 -21.33 15.44
CA ARG A 226 4.00 -21.38 16.49
C ARG A 226 2.76 -20.56 16.13
N ILE A 227 2.94 -19.32 15.67
CA ILE A 227 1.85 -18.47 15.16
C ILE A 227 1.10 -19.17 14.02
N SER A 228 1.80 -19.75 13.05
CA SER A 228 1.20 -20.46 11.91
C SER A 228 0.33 -21.64 12.36
N THR A 229 0.88 -22.48 13.25
CA THR A 229 0.16 -23.61 13.86
C THR A 229 -1.12 -23.15 14.57
N GLU A 230 -1.07 -22.03 15.28
CA GLU A 230 -2.22 -21.44 15.96
C GLU A 230 -3.23 -20.80 14.99
N LEU A 231 -2.76 -20.17 13.91
CA LEU A 231 -3.58 -19.57 12.86
C LEU A 231 -4.39 -20.62 12.08
N MET A 232 -3.75 -21.70 11.62
CA MET A 232 -4.43 -22.77 10.89
C MET A 232 -5.48 -23.47 11.76
N LYS A 233 -5.19 -23.68 13.06
CA LYS A 233 -6.17 -24.19 14.04
C LYS A 233 -7.37 -23.26 14.25
N ASN A 234 -7.27 -21.99 13.88
CA ASN A 234 -8.36 -21.00 13.92
C ASN A 234 -8.97 -20.74 12.52
N GLY A 235 -8.70 -21.60 11.53
CA GLY A 235 -9.29 -21.52 10.19
C GLY A 235 -8.68 -20.47 9.27
N HIS A 236 -7.43 -20.05 9.50
CA HIS A 236 -6.70 -19.22 8.54
C HIS A 236 -6.10 -20.09 7.43
N GLU A 237 -6.56 -19.88 6.20
CA GLU A 237 -5.98 -20.47 4.99
C GLU A 237 -4.91 -19.53 4.40
N TYR A 238 -3.77 -20.11 3.99
CA TYR A 238 -2.68 -19.38 3.34
C TYR A 238 -2.93 -19.23 1.84
N ASP A 239 -2.82 -18.01 1.32
CA ASP A 239 -3.28 -17.67 -0.03
C ASP A 239 -2.16 -17.80 -1.06
N SER A 240 -2.16 -18.93 -1.78
CA SER A 240 -1.16 -19.24 -2.82
C SER A 240 -1.09 -18.21 -3.96
N ARG A 241 -2.08 -17.31 -4.12
CA ARG A 241 -2.00 -16.18 -5.06
C ARG A 241 -0.83 -15.24 -4.81
N TRP A 242 -0.21 -15.29 -3.63
CA TRP A 242 0.90 -14.41 -3.26
C TRP A 242 2.27 -15.08 -3.40
N ILE A 243 2.31 -16.36 -3.78
CA ILE A 243 3.52 -17.04 -4.20
C ILE A 243 3.79 -16.67 -5.66
N THR A 244 4.85 -15.90 -5.89
CA THR A 244 5.19 -15.32 -7.21
C THR A 244 6.28 -16.12 -7.94
N ARG A 245 6.39 -17.42 -7.66
CA ARG A 245 7.39 -18.35 -8.18
C ARG A 245 6.87 -19.78 -8.08
N GLU A 246 7.55 -20.67 -8.78
CA GLU A 246 7.48 -22.12 -8.57
C GLU A 246 7.81 -22.49 -7.10
N ILE A 247 7.15 -23.54 -6.60
CA ILE A 247 7.35 -24.13 -5.27
C ILE A 247 8.26 -25.35 -5.45
N ASN A 248 9.30 -25.49 -4.63
CA ASN A 248 10.18 -26.65 -4.68
C ASN A 248 9.55 -27.88 -3.98
N ASP A 249 10.03 -29.08 -4.28
CA ASP A 249 9.57 -30.34 -3.65
C ASP A 249 9.79 -30.38 -2.11
N ASP A 250 10.72 -29.58 -1.58
CA ASP A 250 11.00 -29.45 -0.14
C ASP A 250 10.20 -28.33 0.55
N GLU A 251 9.39 -27.57 -0.21
CA GLU A 251 8.64 -26.42 0.29
C GLU A 251 7.12 -26.66 0.26
N ASN A 252 6.38 -25.81 0.97
CA ASN A 252 4.93 -25.77 0.89
C ASN A 252 4.40 -24.34 1.00
N ILE A 253 3.09 -24.18 0.78
CA ILE A 253 2.42 -22.86 0.74
C ILE A 253 2.61 -22.10 2.08
N GLU A 254 2.51 -22.81 3.21
CA GLU A 254 2.74 -22.26 4.55
C GLU A 254 4.19 -21.76 4.73
N SER A 255 5.19 -22.60 4.44
CA SER A 255 6.58 -22.30 4.76
C SER A 255 7.10 -21.10 3.95
N ILE A 256 6.71 -21.00 2.68
CA ILE A 256 7.03 -19.86 1.81
C ILE A 256 6.36 -18.58 2.30
N LEU A 257 5.04 -18.64 2.57
CA LEU A 257 4.28 -17.45 2.94
C LEU A 257 4.61 -17.00 4.37
N CYS A 258 5.00 -17.89 5.28
CA CYS A 258 5.51 -17.52 6.61
C CYS A 258 6.87 -16.81 6.53
N GLY A 259 7.67 -17.05 5.49
CA GLY A 259 8.92 -16.33 5.22
C GLY A 259 8.75 -14.86 4.81
N HIS A 260 7.53 -14.32 4.65
CA HIS A 260 7.33 -12.92 4.27
C HIS A 260 7.80 -11.94 5.37
N SER A 261 8.48 -10.86 4.98
CA SER A 261 9.14 -9.94 5.94
C SER A 261 8.19 -9.25 6.92
N GLU A 262 6.92 -9.05 6.58
CA GLU A 262 5.86 -8.61 7.50
C GLU A 262 5.68 -9.57 8.68
N LYS A 263 5.65 -10.88 8.40
CA LYS A 263 5.48 -11.93 9.40
C LYS A 263 6.74 -12.10 10.25
N LEU A 264 7.93 -12.00 9.65
CA LEU A 264 9.20 -12.03 10.38
C LEU A 264 9.35 -10.83 11.34
N ALA A 265 9.05 -9.61 10.88
CA ALA A 265 9.10 -8.41 11.71
C ALA A 265 8.04 -8.44 12.84
N LEU A 266 6.90 -9.09 12.61
CA LEU A 266 5.86 -9.27 13.61
C LEU A 266 6.23 -10.35 14.64
N ALA A 267 6.79 -11.49 14.21
CA ALA A 267 7.28 -12.53 15.12
C ALA A 267 8.45 -12.03 15.98
N PHE A 268 9.35 -11.23 15.41
CA PHE A 268 10.38 -10.49 16.15
C PHE A 268 9.76 -9.65 17.29
N ASN A 269 8.71 -8.87 17.01
CA ASN A 269 8.02 -8.07 18.04
C ASN A 269 7.39 -8.90 19.16
N PHE A 270 6.95 -10.14 18.89
CA PHE A 270 6.37 -11.02 19.90
C PHE A 270 7.39 -11.73 20.79
N ILE A 271 8.61 -12.00 20.28
CA ILE A 271 9.69 -12.54 21.13
C ILE A 271 10.26 -11.49 22.09
N GLN A 272 10.29 -10.19 21.73
CA GLN A 272 10.78 -9.13 22.61
C GLN A 272 9.93 -8.93 23.88
N LYS A 273 10.53 -8.29 24.90
CA LYS A 273 9.91 -7.97 26.19
C LYS A 273 10.32 -6.55 26.62
N PRO A 274 9.38 -5.68 27.04
CA PRO A 274 7.93 -5.83 26.91
C PRO A 274 7.48 -5.87 25.44
N ILE A 275 6.31 -6.45 25.17
CA ILE A 275 5.67 -6.37 23.85
C ILE A 275 4.96 -5.01 23.77
N PRO A 276 5.21 -4.16 22.76
CA PRO A 276 4.55 -2.85 22.62
C PRO A 276 3.02 -2.96 22.55
N ASP A 277 2.27 -1.98 23.04
CA ASP A 277 0.79 -2.01 23.00
C ASP A 277 0.20 -1.86 21.59
N ILE A 278 0.92 -1.17 20.71
CA ILE A 278 0.69 -1.18 19.27
C ILE A 278 2.00 -1.59 18.60
N ILE A 279 2.02 -2.72 17.92
CA ILE A 279 3.17 -3.14 17.11
C ILE A 279 3.16 -2.34 15.81
N GLN A 280 4.24 -1.60 15.54
CA GLN A 280 4.34 -0.69 14.40
C GLN A 280 5.37 -1.19 13.38
N LEU A 281 4.90 -1.52 12.18
CA LEU A 281 5.73 -1.99 11.07
C LEU A 281 5.65 -1.01 9.88
N THR A 282 6.73 -0.86 9.12
CA THR A 282 6.71 -0.17 7.83
C THR A 282 7.30 -1.06 6.74
N LYS A 283 6.71 -1.02 5.54
CA LYS A 283 7.10 -1.75 4.34
C LYS A 283 7.47 -0.76 3.22
N ASN A 284 8.55 -1.03 2.47
CA ASN A 284 8.94 -0.22 1.30
C ASN A 284 8.16 -0.54 0.01
N LEU A 285 7.27 -1.53 0.06
CA LEU A 285 6.34 -1.96 -0.98
C LEU A 285 4.93 -2.07 -0.38
N ARG A 286 3.94 -2.39 -1.22
CA ARG A 286 2.61 -2.84 -0.80
C ARG A 286 2.69 -4.07 0.12
N ILE A 287 1.83 -4.16 1.14
CA ILE A 287 1.61 -5.43 1.85
C ILE A 287 0.83 -6.41 0.94
N CYS A 288 1.24 -7.68 0.89
CA CYS A 288 0.51 -8.69 0.11
C CYS A 288 -0.79 -9.14 0.82
N GLY A 289 -1.77 -9.63 0.06
CA GLY A 289 -3.08 -10.00 0.61
C GLY A 289 -3.05 -11.13 1.63
N ASP A 290 -2.14 -12.09 1.44
CA ASP A 290 -1.83 -13.12 2.44
C ASP A 290 -1.31 -12.50 3.75
N CYS A 291 -0.27 -11.65 3.71
CA CYS A 291 0.25 -10.99 4.91
C CYS A 291 -0.80 -10.12 5.60
N HIS A 292 -1.61 -9.37 4.84
CA HIS A 292 -2.70 -8.57 5.41
C HIS A 292 -3.72 -9.45 6.14
N SER A 293 -4.12 -10.58 5.54
CA SER A 293 -5.09 -11.51 6.12
C SER A 293 -4.53 -12.28 7.32
N ALA A 294 -3.25 -12.65 7.27
CA ALA A 294 -2.53 -13.24 8.40
C ALA A 294 -2.42 -12.25 9.56
N VAL A 295 -1.96 -11.02 9.32
CA VAL A 295 -1.80 -9.97 10.35
C VAL A 295 -3.14 -9.65 11.04
N LYS A 296 -4.24 -9.58 10.26
CA LYS A 296 -5.60 -9.44 10.80
C LYS A 296 -5.95 -10.54 11.81
N SER A 297 -5.65 -11.79 11.46
CA SER A 297 -5.86 -12.95 12.33
C SER A 297 -4.91 -12.98 13.52
N ILE A 298 -3.65 -12.56 13.36
CA ILE A 298 -2.65 -12.49 14.43
C ILE A 298 -3.01 -11.42 15.46
N ALA A 299 -3.50 -10.24 15.04
CA ALA A 299 -3.95 -9.18 15.94
C ALA A 299 -5.04 -9.68 16.91
N LYS A 300 -6.00 -10.44 16.39
CA LYS A 300 -7.03 -11.14 17.16
C LYS A 300 -6.45 -12.24 18.07
N LEU A 301 -5.64 -13.13 17.51
CA LEU A 301 -5.05 -14.29 18.20
C LEU A 301 -4.13 -13.89 19.37
N ARG A 302 -3.35 -12.82 19.21
CA ARG A 302 -2.41 -12.30 20.21
C ARG A 302 -3.01 -11.19 21.09
N GLN A 303 -4.29 -10.84 20.90
CA GLN A 303 -4.97 -9.73 21.58
C GLN A 303 -4.12 -8.43 21.58
N ARG A 304 -3.65 -8.04 20.39
CA ARG A 304 -2.68 -6.96 20.22
C ARG A 304 -2.97 -6.14 18.98
N SER A 305 -3.01 -4.82 19.12
CA SER A 305 -3.16 -3.93 17.97
C SER A 305 -1.88 -3.89 17.13
N ILE A 306 -2.04 -3.88 15.81
CA ILE A 306 -0.94 -3.86 14.84
C ILE A 306 -1.19 -2.72 13.85
N LEU A 307 -0.19 -1.89 13.60
CA LEU A 307 -0.22 -0.83 12.61
C LEU A 307 0.86 -1.10 11.56
N ILE A 308 0.47 -1.36 10.32
CA ILE A 308 1.42 -1.53 9.20
C ILE A 308 1.27 -0.37 8.23
N ARG A 309 2.35 0.37 7.98
CA ARG A 309 2.44 1.34 6.88
C ARG A 309 3.01 0.67 5.65
N ASP A 310 2.32 0.76 4.51
CA ASP A 310 2.87 0.40 3.19
C ASP A 310 3.08 1.64 2.30
N THR A 311 3.35 1.43 1.01
CA THR A 311 3.50 2.51 0.02
C THR A 311 2.23 3.32 -0.23
N ASN A 312 1.06 2.80 0.13
CA ASN A 312 -0.24 3.33 -0.27
C ASN A 312 -1.00 3.93 0.93
N ARG A 313 -0.90 3.33 2.13
CA ARG A 313 -1.60 3.78 3.35
C ARG A 313 -1.07 3.14 4.64
N PHE A 314 -1.71 3.48 5.76
CA PHE A 314 -1.72 2.69 6.99
C PHE A 314 -2.82 1.61 6.95
N HIS A 315 -2.52 0.45 7.52
CA HIS A 315 -3.45 -0.62 7.84
C HIS A 315 -3.40 -0.82 9.36
N TYR A 316 -4.42 -0.35 10.06
CA TYR A 316 -4.56 -0.60 11.50
C TYR A 316 -5.46 -1.83 11.70
N PHE A 317 -4.97 -2.78 12.48
CA PHE A 317 -5.69 -3.98 12.90
C PHE A 317 -5.88 -3.90 14.42
N ASP A 318 -7.13 -3.94 14.88
CA ASP A 318 -7.43 -3.93 16.31
C ASP A 318 -7.30 -5.33 16.95
N LYS A 319 -7.40 -5.39 18.28
CA LYS A 319 -7.38 -6.64 19.05
C LYS A 319 -8.53 -7.62 18.74
N ASN A 320 -9.55 -7.22 17.98
CA ASN A 320 -10.63 -8.09 17.53
C ASN A 320 -10.39 -8.64 16.11
N GLY A 321 -9.37 -8.16 15.41
CA GLY A 321 -9.12 -8.44 13.99
C GLY A 321 -9.99 -7.61 13.04
N GLN A 322 -10.50 -6.45 13.49
CA GLN A 322 -11.12 -5.45 12.61
C GLN A 322 -10.03 -4.55 12.02
N SER A 323 -10.13 -4.25 10.72
CA SER A 323 -9.22 -3.35 10.01
C SER A 323 -9.85 -1.96 9.85
N SER A 324 -9.09 -0.88 10.03
CA SER A 324 -9.60 0.46 9.70
C SER A 324 -9.86 0.60 8.18
N GLY A 325 -11.04 1.11 7.84
CA GLY A 325 -11.58 1.08 6.49
C GLY A 325 -12.55 -0.09 6.28
N LEU A 326 -13.82 0.25 6.02
CA LEU A 326 -14.83 -0.67 5.51
C LEU A 326 -14.34 -1.35 4.23
N LEU A 327 -14.72 -2.62 4.06
CA LEU A 327 -14.38 -3.46 2.90
C LEU A 327 -12.95 -3.23 2.39
N CYS A 328 -11.97 -3.42 3.27
CA CYS A 328 -10.57 -3.50 2.88
C CYS A 328 -10.40 -4.54 1.73
N PRO A 329 -10.14 -4.15 0.46
CA PRO A 329 -10.25 -5.06 -0.68
C PRO A 329 -9.08 -6.06 -0.82
N ILE A 330 -8.30 -6.25 0.26
CA ILE A 330 -6.94 -6.77 0.22
C ILE A 330 -6.90 -8.31 0.18
N ALA A 331 -7.91 -8.91 -0.43
CA ALA A 331 -7.76 -10.15 -1.21
C ALA A 331 -7.07 -9.89 -2.57
N GLY A 332 -6.34 -8.76 -2.70
CA GLY A 332 -5.69 -8.26 -3.90
C GLY A 332 -4.96 -6.91 -3.72
N LEU A 333 -4.21 -6.52 -4.76
CA LEU A 333 -4.02 -5.15 -5.28
C LEU A 333 -2.83 -4.33 -4.74
N ASP A 334 -1.61 -4.88 -4.86
CA ASP A 334 -0.63 -4.57 -5.93
C ASP A 334 -0.19 -3.10 -6.23
N LEU A 335 0.81 -2.92 -7.11
CA LEU A 335 1.54 -1.66 -7.37
C LEU A 335 0.85 -0.75 -8.39
N ALA A 336 0.57 0.52 -8.03
CA ALA A 336 0.54 1.68 -8.95
C ALA A 336 0.39 3.06 -8.25
N THR A 337 1.36 3.52 -7.44
CA THR A 337 1.45 4.96 -7.06
C THR A 337 2.90 5.35 -6.74
N HIS A 338 3.58 6.06 -7.65
CA HIS A 338 4.93 6.58 -7.40
C HIS A 338 4.88 7.92 -6.65
N ILE A 339 4.85 7.86 -5.32
CA ILE A 339 5.38 8.92 -4.45
C ILE A 339 6.50 8.31 -3.62
N PHE A 340 7.70 8.22 -4.22
CA PHE A 340 8.90 7.85 -3.49
C PHE A 340 9.32 9.00 -2.57
N ALA A 341 8.89 8.95 -1.31
CA ALA A 341 9.71 9.47 -0.24
C ALA A 341 10.92 8.54 -0.08
N PRO A 342 12.18 9.03 -0.17
CA PRO A 342 13.38 8.21 0.03
C PRO A 342 13.36 7.44 1.36
N GLU A 343 14.07 6.31 1.43
CA GLU A 343 14.13 5.46 2.63
C GLU A 343 14.51 6.29 3.88
N SER A 344 15.45 7.23 3.76
CA SER A 344 15.83 8.19 4.81
C SER A 344 14.71 9.14 5.29
N GLN A 345 13.78 9.52 4.41
CA GLN A 345 12.57 10.27 4.82
C GLN A 345 11.59 9.36 5.56
N LEU A 346 11.50 8.08 5.18
CA LEU A 346 10.65 7.11 5.90
C LEU A 346 11.21 6.77 7.27
N GLU A 347 12.52 6.63 7.41
CA GLU A 347 13.19 6.42 8.70
C GLU A 347 13.08 7.65 9.62
N SER A 348 13.29 8.85 9.07
CA SER A 348 13.05 10.11 9.79
C SER A 348 11.60 10.21 10.29
N LEU A 349 10.64 9.83 9.45
CA LEU A 349 9.22 9.81 9.81
C LEU A 349 8.90 8.78 10.89
N VAL A 350 9.48 7.57 10.84
CA VAL A 350 9.28 6.52 11.86
C VAL A 350 9.85 6.94 13.21
N ARG A 351 11.07 7.49 13.26
CA ARG A 351 11.65 8.03 14.51
C ARG A 351 10.82 9.19 15.07
N PHE A 352 10.29 10.04 14.20
CA PHE A 352 9.35 11.09 14.57
C PHE A 352 8.02 10.54 15.11
N CYS A 353 7.48 9.45 14.54
CA CYS A 353 6.34 8.73 15.13
C CYS A 353 6.65 8.30 16.56
N HIS A 354 7.77 7.59 16.77
CA HIS A 354 8.10 7.00 18.07
C HIS A 354 8.30 8.08 19.15
N ALA A 355 8.99 9.17 18.83
CA ALA A 355 9.10 10.34 19.71
C ALA A 355 7.73 10.97 20.04
N CYS A 356 6.86 11.18 19.05
CA CYS A 356 5.53 11.76 19.23
C CYS A 356 4.50 10.84 19.94
N ILE A 357 4.86 9.57 20.18
CA ILE A 357 4.06 8.61 20.94
C ILE A 357 4.50 8.60 22.41
N ASN A 358 5.81 8.59 22.66
CA ASN A 358 6.36 8.52 24.02
C ASN A 358 6.35 9.88 24.73
N MET A 359 6.27 10.99 23.98
CA MET A 359 6.05 12.33 24.56
C MET A 359 4.58 12.57 24.93
N ASN A 360 4.20 12.14 26.13
CA ASN A 360 3.18 12.86 26.88
C ASN A 360 3.74 14.24 27.27
N GLU A 361 2.94 15.29 27.04
CA GLU A 361 3.12 16.64 27.60
C GLU A 361 4.47 17.33 27.32
N GLN A 362 4.69 17.72 26.06
CA GLN A 362 5.69 18.74 25.67
C GLN A 362 5.08 19.82 24.76
N PRO A 363 5.57 21.08 24.81
CA PRO A 363 4.94 22.22 24.14
C PRO A 363 5.10 22.22 22.62
N MET A 364 4.15 22.85 21.92
CA MET A 364 4.00 22.77 20.45
C MET A 364 5.15 23.42 19.64
N SER A 365 6.01 24.23 20.26
CA SER A 365 7.09 24.96 19.57
C SER A 365 8.21 24.06 19.04
N THR A 366 8.58 22.99 19.76
CA THR A 366 9.58 22.00 19.31
C THR A 366 9.08 21.13 18.15
N PHE A 367 7.77 21.03 17.95
CA PHE A 367 7.14 20.27 16.86
C PHE A 367 7.34 20.94 15.49
N LEU A 368 7.29 22.28 15.42
CA LEU A 368 7.47 23.02 14.16
C LEU A 368 8.90 22.96 13.64
N ALA A 369 9.90 23.18 14.51
CA ALA A 369 11.31 23.15 14.12
C ALA A 369 11.75 21.76 13.62
N SER A 370 11.27 20.69 14.25
CA SER A 370 11.57 19.31 13.84
C SER A 370 10.86 18.90 12.54
N THR A 371 9.61 19.33 12.32
CA THR A 371 8.90 19.06 11.05
C THR A 371 9.53 19.79 9.86
N GLN A 372 10.01 21.02 10.01
CA GLN A 372 10.70 21.73 8.92
C GLN A 372 11.96 20.99 8.44
N ALA A 373 12.76 20.46 9.37
CA ALA A 373 13.94 19.66 9.04
C ALA A 373 13.61 18.33 8.33
N CYS A 374 12.53 17.64 8.73
CA CYS A 374 12.18 16.33 8.17
C CYS A 374 11.46 16.38 6.81
N ILE A 375 10.79 17.47 6.45
CA ILE A 375 9.96 17.55 5.23
C ILE A 375 10.78 17.98 4.00
N GLY A 376 11.96 18.59 4.18
CA GLY A 376 12.81 19.00 3.06
C GLY A 376 12.27 20.18 2.26
N LEU A 377 11.44 21.03 2.89
CA LEU A 377 11.08 22.34 2.34
C LEU A 377 12.30 23.27 2.37
N GLY A 378 13.14 23.18 1.34
CA GLY A 378 14.24 24.10 1.13
C GLY A 378 13.72 25.54 1.07
N GLN A 379 14.40 26.45 1.76
CA GLN A 379 14.09 27.87 1.71
C GLN A 379 14.44 28.41 0.31
N SER A 380 13.44 28.46 -0.58
CA SER A 380 13.48 29.35 -1.74
C SER A 380 13.24 30.77 -1.23
N SER A 381 14.34 31.46 -0.93
CA SER A 381 14.31 32.85 -0.49
C SER A 381 14.00 33.79 -1.66
N ILE A 382 12.90 34.52 -1.53
CA ILE A 382 12.53 35.79 -2.21
C ILE A 382 12.67 35.76 -3.75
#